data_AF-A0A0D2LQZ8-F1
#
_entry.id   AF-A0A0D2LQZ8-F1
#
_cell.length_a   1.000
_cell.length_b   1.000
_cell.length_c   1.000
_cell.angle_alpha   90.00
_cell.angle_beta   90.00
_cell.angle_gamma   90.00
#
_symmetry.space_group_name_H-M   'P 1'
#
loop_
_entity.id
_entity.type
_entity.pdbx_description
1 polymer ?
#
loop_
_entity_poly.entity_id
_entity_poly.type
_entity_poly.pdbx_seq_one_letter_code
_entity_poly.pdbx_strand_id
1 'polypeptide(L)'
;MRMEEVVAADMPGKRVLTVIHRSTLDRALQAAPPDAAAWAARAQAEKRMYVVPKGSNDDWYFLYAAFVARGDGLLVTNDQLRDHVWAMLRPKHVLKWRERHIARYSIPMSPPAAR
;
A
#
# COMPACT_ATOMS: atom_id res chain seq x y z
N MET A 1 -14.92 4.99 -7.01
CA MET A 1 -13.82 5.79 -6.42
C MET A 1 -12.64 4.86 -6.21
N ARG A 2 -11.45 5.25 -6.68
CA ARG A 2 -10.20 4.50 -6.50
C ARG A 2 -9.60 4.81 -5.14
N MET A 3 -8.81 3.90 -4.59
CA MET A 3 -8.14 4.10 -3.30
C MET A 3 -7.26 5.37 -3.30
N GLU A 4 -6.59 5.67 -4.40
CA GLU A 4 -5.79 6.90 -4.53
C GLU A 4 -6.61 8.19 -4.42
N GLU A 5 -7.86 8.18 -4.87
CA GLU A 5 -8.77 9.33 -4.79
C GLU A 5 -9.27 9.49 -3.34
N VAL A 6 -9.56 8.37 -2.67
CA VAL A 6 -9.90 8.35 -1.23
C VAL A 6 -8.76 8.96 -0.42
N VAL A 7 -7.54 8.47 -0.63
CA VAL A 7 -6.37 8.93 0.12
C VAL A 7 -6.06 10.39 -0.20
N ALA A 8 -6.21 10.83 -1.46
CA ALA A 8 -6.00 12.23 -1.82
C ALA A 8 -7.02 13.18 -1.19
N ALA A 9 -8.28 12.74 -1.03
CA ALA A 9 -9.33 13.51 -0.38
C ALA A 9 -9.13 13.58 1.14
N ASP A 10 -8.84 12.44 1.79
CA ASP A 10 -8.69 12.35 3.24
C ASP A 10 -7.35 12.93 3.74
N MET A 11 -6.31 12.88 2.91
CA MET A 11 -4.94 13.27 3.25
C MET A 11 -4.34 14.20 2.17
N PRO A 12 -4.85 15.44 2.03
CA PRO A 12 -4.39 16.37 1.00
C PRO A 12 -2.89 16.68 1.15
N GLY A 13 -2.19 16.74 0.01
CA GLY A 13 -0.75 17.04 -0.04
C GLY A 13 0.17 15.85 0.26
N LYS A 14 -0.35 14.68 0.65
CA LYS A 14 0.46 13.47 0.82
C LYS A 14 0.68 12.76 -0.52
N ARG A 15 1.91 12.32 -0.76
CA ARG A 15 2.25 11.47 -1.92
C ARG A 15 2.00 10.01 -1.59
N VAL A 16 1.37 9.30 -2.52
CA VAL A 16 1.11 7.86 -2.39
C VAL A 16 2.17 7.07 -3.15
N LEU A 17 2.76 6.08 -2.48
CA LEU A 17 3.61 5.05 -3.08
C LEU A 17 2.88 3.71 -3.00
N THR A 18 2.54 3.14 -4.15
CA THR A 18 2.00 1.79 -4.25
C THR A 18 3.14 0.79 -4.37
N VAL A 19 3.25 -0.13 -3.42
CA VAL A 19 4.17 -1.27 -3.50
C VAL A 19 3.36 -2.49 -3.93
N ILE A 20 3.77 -3.16 -5.01
CA ILE A 20 3.06 -4.35 -5.51
C ILE A 20 4.07 -5.40 -5.99
N HIS A 21 3.85 -6.67 -5.65
CA HIS A 21 4.65 -7.76 -6.18
C HIS A 21 4.40 -7.99 -7.68
N ARG A 22 5.46 -8.30 -8.44
CA ARG A 22 5.39 -8.53 -9.90
C ARG A 22 4.29 -9.52 -10.28
N SER A 23 4.22 -10.67 -9.59
CA SER A 23 3.19 -11.69 -9.90
C SER A 23 1.77 -11.20 -9.62
N THR A 24 1.58 -10.32 -8.63
CA THR A 24 0.28 -9.73 -8.31
C THR A 24 -0.11 -8.71 -9.37
N LEU A 25 0.84 -7.89 -9.84
CA LEU A 25 0.63 -6.97 -10.94
C LEU A 25 0.29 -7.71 -12.24
N ASP A 26 1.08 -8.73 -12.59
CA ASP A 26 0.87 -9.54 -13.80
C ASP A 26 -0.56 -10.13 -13.81
N ARG A 27 -1.00 -10.70 -12.66
CA ARG A 27 -2.36 -11.25 -12.51
C ARG A 27 -3.43 -10.16 -12.55
N ALA A 28 -3.20 -9.03 -11.88
CA ALA A 28 -4.15 -7.93 -11.86
C ALA A 28 -4.39 -7.43 -13.29
N LEU A 29 -3.35 -7.23 -14.09
CA LEU A 29 -3.46 -6.75 -15.46
C LEU A 29 -4.22 -7.71 -16.40
N GLN A 30 -4.27 -9.01 -16.09
CA GLN A 30 -5.05 -9.99 -16.85
C GLN A 30 -6.56 -9.89 -16.58
N ALA A 31 -6.95 -9.49 -15.37
CA ALA A 31 -8.34 -9.45 -14.92
C ALA A 31 -8.87 -8.01 -14.74
N ALA A 32 -8.04 -7.00 -14.98
CA ALA A 32 -8.35 -5.61 -14.69
C ALA A 32 -9.09 -4.91 -15.84
N PRO A 33 -9.75 -3.77 -15.55
CA PRO A 33 -10.30 -2.90 -16.57
C PRO A 33 -9.23 -2.45 -17.60
N PRO A 34 -9.64 -2.10 -18.83
CA PRO A 34 -8.71 -1.78 -19.93
C PRO A 34 -7.69 -0.68 -19.62
N ASP A 35 -8.01 0.23 -18.70
CA ASP A 35 -7.18 1.38 -18.35
C ASP A 35 -6.16 1.10 -17.24
N ALA A 36 -6.22 -0.08 -16.59
CA ALA A 36 -5.31 -0.43 -15.50
C ALA A 36 -3.84 -0.51 -15.95
N ALA A 37 -3.59 -0.99 -17.17
CA ALA A 37 -2.24 -1.04 -17.74
C ALA A 37 -1.66 0.38 -17.95
N ALA A 38 -2.48 1.29 -18.50
CA ALA A 38 -2.09 2.69 -18.69
C ALA A 38 -1.83 3.39 -17.35
N TRP A 39 -2.69 3.13 -16.35
CA TRP A 39 -2.50 3.66 -15.01
C TRP A 39 -1.19 3.15 -14.38
N ALA A 40 -0.90 1.84 -14.48
CA ALA A 40 0.30 1.25 -13.89
C ALA A 40 1.58 1.78 -14.56
N ALA A 41 1.57 1.93 -15.90
CA ALA A 41 2.67 2.52 -16.64
C ALA A 41 2.94 3.96 -16.21
N ARG A 42 1.89 4.79 -16.10
CA ARG A 42 2.00 6.16 -15.62
C ARG A 42 2.49 6.22 -14.17
N ALA A 43 1.94 5.40 -13.28
CA ALA A 43 2.35 5.36 -11.88
C ALA A 43 3.82 4.97 -11.70
N GLN A 44 4.34 4.06 -12.53
CA GLN A 44 5.77 3.72 -12.54
C GLN A 44 6.64 4.88 -13.06
N ALA A 45 6.24 5.53 -14.16
CA ALA A 45 6.95 6.68 -14.72
C ALA A 45 7.01 7.87 -13.72
N GLU A 46 5.93 8.10 -12.97
CA GLU A 46 5.83 9.13 -11.94
C GLU A 46 6.50 8.74 -10.60
N LYS A 47 7.11 7.55 -10.51
CA LYS A 47 7.69 6.99 -9.27
C LYS A 47 6.68 6.92 -8.11
N ARG A 48 5.42 6.66 -8.43
CA ARG A 48 4.30 6.43 -7.50
C ARG A 48 4.00 4.95 -7.31
N MET A 49 4.62 4.08 -8.10
CA MET A 49 4.54 2.63 -7.95
C MET A 49 5.95 2.04 -7.92
N TYR A 50 6.15 1.10 -7.00
CA TYR A 50 7.33 0.23 -6.97
C TYR A 50 6.88 -1.22 -7.17
N VAL A 51 7.45 -1.88 -8.18
CA VAL A 51 7.14 -3.28 -8.48
C VAL A 51 8.22 -4.18 -7.88
N VAL A 52 7.85 -4.95 -6.86
CA VAL A 52 8.75 -5.89 -6.18
C VAL A 52 9.08 -7.05 -7.13
N PRO A 53 10.38 -7.39 -7.32
CA PRO A 53 10.78 -8.46 -8.22
C PRO A 53 10.33 -9.84 -7.74
N LYS A 54 10.17 -10.78 -8.68
CA LYS A 54 9.78 -12.17 -8.37
C LYS A 54 10.81 -12.81 -7.44
N GLY A 55 10.34 -13.59 -6.47
CA GLY A 55 11.18 -14.29 -5.49
C GLY A 55 11.59 -13.44 -4.28
N SER A 56 11.20 -12.16 -4.25
CA SER A 56 11.37 -11.29 -3.08
C SER A 56 10.07 -11.20 -2.29
N ASN A 57 10.17 -11.10 -0.97
CA ASN A 57 9.03 -10.81 -0.12
C ASN A 57 8.74 -9.29 -0.16
N ASP A 58 7.55 -8.91 -0.61
CA ASP A 58 7.06 -7.53 -0.71
C ASP A 58 6.82 -6.85 0.65
N ASP A 59 6.65 -7.62 1.72
CA ASP A 59 6.50 -7.10 3.09
C ASP A 59 7.65 -6.18 3.50
N TRP A 60 8.88 -6.60 3.19
CA TRP A 60 10.06 -5.82 3.54
C TRP A 60 10.13 -4.49 2.80
N TYR A 61 9.59 -4.40 1.60
CA TYR A 61 9.64 -3.19 0.78
C TYR A 61 8.70 -2.13 1.32
N PHE A 62 7.43 -2.48 1.59
CA PHE A 62 6.50 -1.51 2.14
C PHE A 62 6.84 -1.15 3.59
N LEU A 63 7.37 -2.09 4.38
CA LEU A 63 7.84 -1.79 5.75
C LEU A 63 9.04 -0.84 5.73
N TYR A 64 10.03 -1.10 4.86
CA TYR A 64 11.18 -0.22 4.70
C TYR A 64 10.74 1.19 4.27
N ALA A 65 9.88 1.31 3.26
CA ALA A 65 9.35 2.59 2.82
C ALA A 65 8.65 3.35 3.95
N ALA A 66 7.83 2.66 4.74
CA ALA A 66 7.09 3.26 5.85
C ALA A 66 8.02 3.70 7.01
N PHE A 67 9.08 2.95 7.30
CA PHE A 67 10.09 3.36 8.29
C PHE A 67 10.96 4.53 7.81
N VAL A 68 11.35 4.55 6.54
CA VAL A 68 12.13 5.64 5.93
C VAL A 68 11.33 6.95 5.91
N ALA A 69 10.00 6.88 5.83
CA ALA A 69 9.12 8.03 5.95
C ALA A 69 9.10 8.66 7.37
N ARG A 70 9.83 8.11 8.35
CA ARG A 70 10.15 8.70 9.66
C ARG A 70 8.97 9.30 10.45
N GLY A 71 7.78 8.74 10.28
CA GLY A 71 6.57 9.14 11.01
C GLY A 71 5.64 10.09 10.26
N ASP A 72 6.05 10.62 9.10
CA ASP A 72 5.20 11.46 8.25
C ASP A 72 4.35 10.64 7.26
N GLY A 73 4.62 9.33 7.17
CA GLY A 73 3.95 8.39 6.27
C GLY A 73 2.93 7.51 6.98
N LEU A 74 1.84 7.20 6.28
CA LEU A 74 0.86 6.18 6.66
C LEU A 74 1.07 4.95 5.78
N LEU A 75 1.09 3.77 6.39
CA LEU A 75 1.05 2.48 5.70
C LEU A 75 -0.41 2.04 5.58
N VAL A 76 -0.95 2.07 4.36
CA VAL A 76 -2.32 1.61 4.10
C VAL A 76 -2.30 0.10 3.83
N THR A 77 -2.73 -0.70 4.80
CA THR A 77 -2.81 -2.16 4.66
C THR A 77 -3.81 -2.77 5.63
N ASN A 78 -4.44 -3.87 5.23
CA ASN A 78 -5.24 -4.71 6.11
C ASN A 78 -4.46 -5.90 6.68
N ASP A 79 -3.19 -6.06 6.28
CA ASP A 79 -2.32 -7.06 6.86
C ASP A 79 -2.07 -6.77 8.35
N GLN A 80 -2.03 -7.82 9.15
CA GLN A 80 -1.77 -7.73 10.59
C GLN A 80 -0.27 -7.71 10.93
N LEU A 81 0.58 -8.02 9.94
CA LEU A 81 2.04 -8.15 10.01
C LEU A 81 2.50 -9.18 11.05
N ARG A 82 1.66 -10.18 11.35
CA ARG A 82 1.86 -11.09 12.48
C ARG A 82 3.20 -11.82 12.41
N ASP A 83 3.57 -12.27 11.21
CA ASP A 83 4.75 -13.13 11.05
C ASP A 83 6.04 -12.31 10.86
N HIS A 84 5.93 -11.07 10.38
CA HIS A 84 7.09 -10.19 10.16
C HIS A 84 7.53 -9.43 11.41
N VAL A 85 6.59 -9.06 12.29
CA VAL A 85 6.91 -8.32 13.52
C VAL A 85 7.90 -9.08 14.40
N TRP A 86 7.78 -10.41 14.47
CA TRP A 86 8.65 -11.26 15.28
C TRP A 86 10.02 -11.49 14.65
N ALA A 87 10.16 -11.32 13.34
CA ALA A 87 11.45 -11.37 12.65
C ALA A 87 12.27 -10.09 12.86
N MET A 88 11.70 -9.02 13.41
CA MET A 88 12.39 -7.74 13.62
C MET A 88 13.20 -7.70 14.93
N LEU A 89 14.29 -6.93 14.91
CA LEU A 89 15.20 -6.77 16.05
C LEU A 89 14.55 -6.20 17.33
N ARG A 90 13.46 -5.44 17.20
CA ARG A 90 12.79 -4.72 18.31
C ARG A 90 11.25 -4.81 18.23
N PRO A 91 10.64 -5.99 18.40
CA PRO A 91 9.21 -6.21 18.13
C PRO A 91 8.26 -5.26 18.88
N LYS A 92 8.57 -4.94 20.15
CA LYS A 92 7.76 -4.02 20.98
C LYS A 92 7.64 -2.60 20.38
N HIS A 93 8.68 -2.11 19.72
CA HIS A 93 8.66 -0.79 19.09
C HIS A 93 7.81 -0.81 17.82
N VAL A 94 7.87 -1.91 17.08
CA VAL A 94 7.09 -2.12 15.85
C VAL A 94 5.60 -2.19 16.16
N LEU A 95 5.21 -2.85 17.26
CA LEU A 95 3.81 -2.88 17.71
C LEU A 95 3.28 -1.47 18.01
N LYS A 96 4.03 -0.65 18.75
CA LYS A 96 3.68 0.75 19.02
C LYS A 96 3.67 1.62 17.75
N TRP A 97 4.56 1.34 16.81
CA TRP A 97 4.58 2.01 15.51
C TRP A 97 3.34 1.66 14.69
N ARG A 98 2.95 0.38 14.67
CA ARG A 98 1.79 -0.14 13.94
C ARG A 98 0.50 0.60 14.30
N GLU A 99 0.28 0.85 15.59
CA GLU A 99 -0.89 1.55 16.11
C GLU A 99 -1.02 2.99 15.60
N ARG A 100 0.10 3.64 15.27
CA ARG A 100 0.15 5.05 14.86
C ARG A 100 0.20 5.24 13.34
N HIS A 101 0.70 4.25 12.60
CA HIS A 101 1.06 4.43 11.20
C HIS A 101 0.29 3.52 10.25
N ILE A 102 -0.45 2.51 10.73
CA ILE A 102 -1.26 1.66 9.85
C ILE A 102 -2.69 2.18 9.73
N ALA A 103 -3.07 2.53 8.51
CA ALA A 103 -4.44 2.81 8.13
C ALA A 103 -5.07 1.55 7.51
N ARG A 104 -6.18 1.08 8.10
CA ARG A 104 -6.98 -0.02 7.56
C ARG A 104 -8.12 0.53 6.70
N TYR A 105 -8.56 -0.28 5.73
CA TYR A 105 -9.67 0.07 4.86
C TYR A 105 -10.71 -1.04 4.81
N SER A 106 -11.94 -0.67 4.49
CA SER A 106 -13.02 -1.62 4.23
C SER A 106 -13.63 -1.30 2.86
N ILE A 107 -14.00 -2.34 2.12
CA ILE A 107 -14.71 -2.19 0.84
C ILE A 107 -16.15 -2.61 1.12
N PRO A 108 -17.11 -1.68 1.12
CA PRO A 108 -18.50 -2.03 1.38
C PRO A 108 -19.07 -2.83 0.21
N MET A 109 -19.87 -3.85 0.54
CA MET A 109 -20.55 -4.72 -0.44
C MET A 109 -21.60 -3.98 -1.28
N SER A 110 -22.02 -2.79 -0.84
CA SER A 110 -22.94 -1.91 -1.57
C SER A 110 -22.43 -0.48 -1.51
N PRO A 111 -22.67 0.33 -2.57
CA PRO A 111 -22.24 1.72 -2.57
C PRO A 111 -22.83 2.45 -1.36
N PRO A 112 -22.06 3.32 -0.68
CA PRO A 112 -22.59 4.12 0.41
C PRO A 112 -23.75 4.97 -0.12
N ALA A 113 -24.85 5.01 0.63
CA ALA A 113 -25.94 5.94 0.34
C ALA A 113 -25.35 7.36 0.25
N ALA A 114 -25.70 8.08 -0.82
CA ALA A 114 -25.18 9.42 -1.08
C ALA A 114 -25.33 10.29 0.18
N ARG A 115 -24.21 10.85 0.65
CA ARG A 115 -24.18 11.84 1.73
C ARG A 115 -24.29 13.24 1.16
#